data_AF-A0A2G9M0Q5-F1
#
_entry.id   AF-A0A2G9M0Q5-F1
#
_cell.length_a   1.000
_cell.length_b   1.000
_cell.length_c   1.000
_cell.angle_alpha   90.00
_cell.angle_beta   90.00
_cell.angle_gamma   90.00
#
_symmetry.space_group_name_H-M   'P 1'
#
loop_
_entity.id
_entity.type
_entity.pdbx_description
1 polymer ?
#
loop_
_entity_poly.entity_id
_entity_poly.type
_entity_poly.pdbx_seq_one_letter_code
_entity_poly.pdbx_strand_id
1 'polypeptide(L)'
;AAATANLSVTGSPTAGDQYLNETLDLYLDNQQVDLLNIGAELKGQAVTDVSISGTGTGSTKDEAITNALASMKRLQTILVTGSLPIKLDIVKTDSISPTLGSQFLKNTALVFFIAIFAVSFVLFLYYKKIKLAGMIMLTGIIEIFLTVGFLTLIGWNIDLAAIAGILAAIGSNVDDQIVMTDEETAGEVNKKFLSWKARIKNAFYIITGNYLTSVASVLPLMFAGAGLLKGFAITTIVGLTLGIVITRPAYAQVVEIILKED
;
A
#
# COMPACT_ATOMS: atom_id res chain seq x y z
N ALA A 1 -13.95 -3.61 -44.84
CA ALA A 1 -14.44 -3.45 -46.23
C ALA A 1 -13.56 -4.18 -47.24
N ALA A 2 -12.38 -3.66 -47.62
CA ALA A 2 -11.57 -4.28 -48.69
C ALA A 2 -11.11 -5.71 -48.40
N ALA A 3 -10.69 -5.98 -47.14
CA ALA A 3 -10.20 -7.30 -46.72
C ALA A 3 -11.26 -8.42 -46.81
N THR A 4 -12.55 -8.09 -46.64
CA THR A 4 -13.65 -9.08 -46.66
C THR A 4 -14.42 -9.10 -47.98
N ALA A 5 -14.19 -8.16 -48.90
CA ALA A 5 -15.00 -7.98 -50.11
C ALA A 5 -14.98 -9.20 -51.05
N ASN A 6 -13.83 -9.86 -51.18
CA ASN A 6 -13.63 -10.99 -52.10
C ASN A 6 -13.88 -12.36 -51.46
N LEU A 7 -14.29 -12.41 -50.20
CA LEU A 7 -14.51 -13.67 -49.48
C LEU A 7 -15.83 -14.33 -49.86
N SER A 8 -15.85 -15.64 -49.96
CA SER A 8 -17.05 -16.43 -50.25
C SER A 8 -17.80 -16.74 -48.97
N VAL A 9 -19.13 -16.84 -49.05
CA VAL A 9 -19.97 -17.21 -47.90
C VAL A 9 -20.11 -18.73 -47.85
N THR A 10 -19.89 -19.29 -46.68
CA THR A 10 -19.99 -20.72 -46.35
C THR A 10 -20.98 -20.91 -45.21
N GLY A 11 -21.81 -21.96 -45.28
CA GLY A 11 -22.83 -22.27 -44.26
C GLY A 11 -24.23 -22.43 -44.83
N SER A 12 -25.19 -22.86 -44.00
CA SER A 12 -26.57 -23.12 -44.41
C SER A 12 -27.47 -21.93 -44.06
N PRO A 13 -28.21 -21.34 -45.03
CA PRO A 13 -29.14 -20.22 -44.77
C PRO A 13 -30.23 -20.58 -43.75
N THR A 14 -30.58 -21.87 -43.64
CA THR A 14 -31.69 -22.37 -42.81
C THR A 14 -31.31 -22.52 -41.33
N ALA A 15 -30.02 -22.54 -41.01
CA ALA A 15 -29.50 -22.75 -39.66
C ALA A 15 -29.06 -21.44 -38.95
N GLY A 16 -29.06 -20.30 -39.65
CA GLY A 16 -28.64 -19.00 -39.10
C GLY A 16 -27.12 -18.80 -38.98
N ASP A 17 -26.32 -19.79 -39.33
CA ASP A 17 -24.86 -19.80 -39.21
C ASP A 17 -24.20 -19.63 -40.59
N GLN A 18 -24.13 -18.39 -41.07
CA GLN A 18 -23.39 -18.04 -42.30
C GLN A 18 -22.11 -17.29 -41.96
N TYR A 19 -20.99 -17.84 -42.41
CA TYR A 19 -19.65 -17.29 -42.16
C TYR A 19 -18.91 -17.09 -43.49
N LEU A 20 -17.88 -16.27 -43.49
CA LEU A 20 -16.94 -16.18 -44.60
C LEU A 20 -16.04 -17.42 -44.62
N ASN A 21 -15.50 -17.74 -45.79
CA ASN A 21 -14.66 -18.91 -46.02
C ASN A 21 -13.26 -18.82 -45.38
N GLU A 22 -12.89 -17.66 -44.86
CA GLU A 22 -11.63 -17.41 -44.15
C GLU A 22 -11.90 -17.08 -42.68
N THR A 23 -10.92 -17.38 -41.85
CA THR A 23 -10.97 -17.14 -40.41
C THR A 23 -10.07 -15.97 -40.03
N LEU A 24 -10.34 -15.39 -38.87
CA LEU A 24 -9.49 -14.41 -38.25
C LEU A 24 -8.58 -15.11 -37.24
N ASP A 25 -7.33 -15.31 -37.61
CA ASP A 25 -6.34 -16.01 -36.79
C ASP A 25 -5.60 -15.04 -35.88
N LEU A 26 -5.61 -15.33 -34.57
CA LEU A 26 -4.99 -14.50 -33.55
C LEU A 26 -3.65 -15.11 -33.12
N TYR A 27 -2.59 -14.31 -33.20
CA TYR A 27 -1.25 -14.71 -32.82
C TYR A 27 -0.74 -13.90 -31.62
N LEU A 28 -0.09 -14.59 -30.68
CA LEU A 28 0.70 -13.99 -29.61
C LEU A 28 2.12 -14.55 -29.71
N ASP A 29 3.11 -13.67 -29.85
CA ASP A 29 4.53 -14.06 -29.96
C ASP A 29 4.78 -15.16 -31.00
N ASN A 30 4.19 -15.01 -32.19
CA ASN A 30 4.27 -15.95 -33.32
C ASN A 30 3.63 -17.33 -33.07
N GLN A 31 2.90 -17.53 -31.96
CA GLN A 31 2.06 -18.71 -31.74
C GLN A 31 0.59 -18.36 -31.92
N GLN A 32 -0.14 -19.19 -32.65
CA GLN A 32 -1.58 -19.03 -32.80
C GLN A 32 -2.26 -19.33 -31.46
N VAL A 33 -2.97 -18.34 -30.92
CA VAL A 33 -3.65 -18.45 -29.62
C VAL A 33 -5.14 -18.68 -29.76
N ASP A 34 -5.76 -18.20 -30.85
CA ASP A 34 -7.20 -18.31 -31.06
C ASP A 34 -7.57 -18.14 -32.55
N LEU A 35 -8.81 -18.49 -32.90
CA LEU A 35 -9.35 -18.41 -34.26
C LEU A 35 -10.84 -18.05 -34.20
N LEU A 36 -11.25 -17.05 -34.99
CA LEU A 36 -12.65 -16.63 -35.09
C LEU A 36 -13.19 -16.77 -36.50
N ASN A 37 -14.42 -17.28 -36.61
CA ASN A 37 -15.18 -17.18 -37.86
C ASN A 37 -15.69 -15.75 -38.06
N ILE A 38 -15.68 -15.28 -39.31
CA ILE A 38 -16.16 -13.95 -39.66
C ILE A 38 -17.60 -14.07 -40.16
N GLY A 39 -18.54 -13.33 -39.56
CA GLY A 39 -19.93 -13.33 -39.99
C GLY A 39 -20.09 -12.86 -41.44
N ALA A 40 -20.98 -13.51 -42.20
CA ALA A 40 -21.22 -13.19 -43.61
C ALA A 40 -21.70 -11.74 -43.83
N GLU A 41 -22.37 -11.15 -42.84
CA GLU A 41 -22.83 -9.76 -42.80
C GLU A 41 -21.68 -8.75 -42.89
N LEU A 42 -20.46 -9.14 -42.52
CA LEU A 42 -19.28 -8.29 -42.55
C LEU A 42 -18.60 -8.24 -43.93
N LYS A 43 -19.12 -8.98 -44.92
CA LYS A 43 -18.59 -9.00 -46.29
C LYS A 43 -18.65 -7.62 -46.94
N GLY A 44 -17.49 -7.05 -47.26
CA GLY A 44 -17.41 -5.75 -47.95
C GLY A 44 -17.83 -4.54 -47.10
N GLN A 45 -18.33 -4.75 -45.88
CA GLN A 45 -18.74 -3.68 -44.99
C GLN A 45 -17.57 -3.20 -44.12
N ALA A 46 -17.57 -1.91 -43.78
CA ALA A 46 -16.68 -1.36 -42.76
C ALA A 46 -17.50 -1.16 -41.49
N VAL A 47 -17.23 -1.99 -40.48
CA VAL A 47 -17.84 -1.87 -39.16
C VAL A 47 -16.76 -1.48 -38.16
N THR A 48 -17.10 -0.60 -37.22
CA THR A 48 -16.25 -0.22 -36.09
C THR A 48 -16.66 -0.92 -34.80
N ASP A 49 -17.91 -1.39 -34.74
CA ASP A 49 -18.43 -2.11 -33.60
C ASP A 49 -18.07 -3.59 -33.70
N VAL A 50 -17.18 -4.03 -32.81
CA VAL A 50 -16.78 -5.43 -32.69
C VAL A 50 -17.80 -6.13 -31.81
N SER A 51 -18.61 -7.01 -32.40
CA SER A 51 -19.49 -7.93 -31.69
C SER A 51 -18.98 -9.35 -31.86
N ILE A 52 -18.87 -10.10 -30.77
CA ILE A 52 -18.41 -11.49 -30.77
C ILE A 52 -19.48 -12.33 -30.10
N SER A 53 -19.87 -13.40 -30.78
CA SER A 53 -20.79 -14.41 -30.28
C SER A 53 -20.06 -15.74 -30.18
N GLY A 54 -20.38 -16.52 -29.16
CA GLY A 54 -19.73 -17.82 -28.95
C GLY A 54 -20.43 -18.66 -27.88
N THR A 55 -20.08 -19.93 -27.86
CA THR A 55 -20.52 -20.85 -26.81
C THR A 55 -19.50 -20.85 -25.67
N GLY A 56 -19.94 -21.26 -24.48
CA GLY A 56 -19.05 -21.46 -23.34
C GLY A 56 -19.18 -22.86 -22.78
N THR A 57 -18.16 -23.27 -22.04
CA THR A 57 -18.09 -24.58 -21.38
C THR A 57 -18.19 -24.39 -19.86
N GLY A 58 -18.80 -25.33 -19.17
CA GLY A 58 -18.96 -25.27 -17.71
C GLY A 58 -19.74 -26.47 -17.20
N SER A 59 -19.57 -26.79 -15.92
CA SER A 59 -20.33 -27.87 -15.26
C SER A 59 -21.79 -27.49 -15.04
N THR A 60 -22.08 -26.19 -15.03
CA THR A 60 -23.42 -25.61 -14.93
C THR A 60 -23.68 -24.63 -16.08
N LYS A 61 -24.96 -24.37 -16.36
CA LYS A 61 -25.37 -23.38 -17.37
C LYS A 61 -24.84 -21.98 -17.05
N ASP A 62 -24.85 -21.58 -15.77
CA ASP A 62 -24.39 -20.25 -15.35
C ASP A 62 -22.86 -20.10 -15.50
N GLU A 63 -22.12 -21.16 -15.19
CA GLU A 63 -20.67 -21.21 -15.42
C GLU A 63 -20.34 -21.14 -16.92
N ALA A 64 -21.07 -21.91 -17.75
CA ALA A 64 -20.90 -21.87 -19.20
C ALA A 64 -21.19 -20.48 -19.79
N ILE A 65 -22.25 -19.80 -19.34
CA ILE A 65 -22.55 -18.42 -19.76
C ILE A 65 -21.45 -17.46 -19.32
N THR A 66 -20.96 -17.58 -18.09
CA THR A 66 -19.91 -16.71 -17.54
C THR A 66 -18.60 -16.86 -18.32
N ASN A 67 -18.20 -18.10 -18.61
CA ASN A 67 -17.01 -18.40 -19.40
C ASN A 67 -17.16 -17.90 -20.84
N ALA A 68 -18.33 -18.06 -21.46
CA ALA A 68 -18.59 -17.53 -22.80
C ALA A 68 -18.42 -16.00 -22.82
N LEU A 69 -19.03 -15.29 -21.86
CA LEU A 69 -18.94 -13.83 -21.76
C LEU A 69 -17.50 -13.35 -21.51
N ALA A 70 -16.74 -14.07 -20.69
CA ALA A 70 -15.33 -13.74 -20.44
C ALA A 70 -14.49 -13.89 -21.71
N SER A 71 -14.65 -14.99 -22.46
CA SER A 71 -13.97 -15.23 -23.73
C SER A 71 -14.35 -14.17 -24.78
N MET A 72 -15.64 -13.87 -24.93
CA MET A 72 -16.12 -12.83 -25.85
C MET A 72 -15.50 -11.46 -25.53
N LYS A 73 -15.50 -11.05 -24.26
CA LYS A 73 -14.88 -9.77 -23.84
C LYS A 73 -13.38 -9.74 -24.08
N ARG A 74 -12.68 -10.85 -23.81
CA ARG A 74 -11.23 -10.96 -24.04
C ARG A 74 -10.90 -10.79 -25.52
N LEU A 75 -11.59 -11.52 -26.39
CA LEU A 75 -11.39 -11.45 -27.83
C LEU A 75 -11.76 -10.06 -28.38
N GLN A 76 -12.86 -9.47 -27.89
CA GLN A 76 -13.26 -8.12 -28.27
C GLN A 76 -12.18 -7.10 -27.89
N THR A 77 -11.59 -7.23 -26.69
CA THR A 77 -10.49 -6.37 -26.24
C THR A 77 -9.30 -6.49 -27.18
N ILE A 78 -8.87 -7.72 -27.52
CA ILE A 78 -7.74 -7.95 -28.42
C ILE A 78 -7.98 -7.30 -29.80
N LEU A 79 -9.19 -7.46 -30.36
CA LEU A 79 -9.54 -6.88 -31.65
C LEU A 79 -9.58 -5.35 -31.65
N VAL A 80 -10.06 -4.75 -30.55
CA VAL A 80 -10.09 -3.29 -30.38
C VAL A 80 -8.68 -2.73 -30.15
N THR A 81 -7.84 -3.43 -29.37
CA THR A 81 -6.47 -2.96 -29.07
C THR A 81 -5.50 -3.19 -30.22
N GLY A 82 -5.78 -4.14 -31.12
CA GLY A 82 -4.91 -4.49 -32.23
C GLY A 82 -3.60 -5.16 -31.79
N SER A 83 -2.67 -5.31 -32.74
CA SER A 83 -1.35 -5.86 -32.47
C SER A 83 -0.43 -4.83 -31.81
N LEU A 84 0.37 -5.29 -30.85
CA LEU A 84 1.41 -4.44 -30.27
C LEU A 84 2.55 -4.26 -31.28
N PRO A 85 3.04 -3.02 -31.49
CA PRO A 85 4.11 -2.74 -32.45
C PRO A 85 5.49 -3.24 -31.98
N ILE A 86 5.63 -3.61 -30.71
CA ILE A 86 6.86 -4.10 -30.09
C ILE A 86 6.58 -5.26 -29.15
N LYS A 87 7.58 -6.12 -28.93
CA LYS A 87 7.55 -7.14 -27.89
C LYS A 87 7.70 -6.48 -26.52
N LEU A 88 6.86 -6.87 -25.57
CA LEU A 88 6.92 -6.39 -24.18
C LEU A 88 7.56 -7.46 -23.30
N ASP A 89 8.57 -7.07 -22.53
CA ASP A 89 9.07 -7.88 -21.43
C ASP A 89 8.37 -7.48 -20.13
N ILE A 90 7.71 -8.44 -19.49
CA ILE A 90 7.05 -8.22 -18.20
C ILE A 90 8.13 -8.14 -17.11
N VAL A 91 8.45 -6.91 -16.69
CA VAL A 91 9.47 -6.66 -15.64
C VAL A 91 8.99 -7.12 -14.26
N LYS A 92 7.71 -6.91 -13.95
CA LYS A 92 7.10 -7.31 -12.68
C LYS A 92 5.57 -7.33 -12.79
N THR A 93 4.95 -8.40 -12.31
CA THR A 93 3.49 -8.50 -12.17
C THR A 93 3.16 -8.84 -10.73
N ASP A 94 2.59 -7.87 -10.01
CA ASP A 94 2.07 -8.08 -8.67
C ASP A 94 0.54 -8.04 -8.74
N SER A 95 -0.12 -9.17 -8.45
CA SER A 95 -1.57 -9.24 -8.35
C SER A 95 -1.97 -9.56 -6.91
N ILE A 96 -2.71 -8.66 -6.27
CA ILE A 96 -3.21 -8.84 -4.90
C ILE A 96 -4.72 -9.03 -4.99
N SER A 97 -5.22 -10.12 -4.40
CA SER A 97 -6.66 -10.37 -4.37
C SER A 97 -7.37 -9.38 -3.42
N PRO A 98 -8.60 -8.95 -3.73
CA PRO A 98 -9.38 -8.09 -2.83
C PRO A 98 -9.58 -8.70 -1.44
N THR A 99 -9.62 -10.03 -1.34
CA THR A 99 -9.72 -10.77 -0.08
C THR A 99 -8.49 -10.59 0.80
N LEU A 100 -7.28 -10.65 0.23
CA LEU A 100 -6.03 -10.36 0.95
C LEU A 100 -5.99 -8.91 1.43
N GLY A 101 -6.46 -7.96 0.62
CA GLY A 101 -6.55 -6.55 1.01
C GLY A 101 -7.49 -6.33 2.20
N SER A 102 -8.66 -6.97 2.22
CA SER A 102 -9.58 -6.89 3.35
C SER A 102 -8.99 -7.52 4.63
N GLN A 103 -8.31 -8.66 4.50
CA GLN A 103 -7.63 -9.30 5.61
C GLN A 103 -6.49 -8.43 6.15
N PHE A 104 -5.73 -7.77 5.27
CA PHE A 104 -4.68 -6.84 5.63
C PHE A 104 -5.20 -5.72 6.53
N LEU A 105 -6.28 -5.03 6.15
CA LEU A 105 -6.87 -3.96 6.97
C LEU A 105 -7.28 -4.45 8.36
N LYS A 106 -7.91 -5.64 8.43
CA LYS A 106 -8.32 -6.23 9.71
C LYS A 106 -7.13 -6.58 10.59
N ASN A 107 -6.10 -7.19 10.01
CA ASN A 107 -4.89 -7.59 10.73
C ASN A 107 -4.11 -6.37 11.22
N THR A 108 -3.96 -5.35 10.38
CA THR A 108 -3.33 -4.07 10.75
C THR A 108 -4.06 -3.42 11.92
N ALA A 109 -5.39 -3.32 11.87
CA ALA A 109 -6.17 -2.73 12.95
C ALA A 109 -5.98 -3.49 14.28
N LEU A 110 -5.96 -4.82 14.24
CA LEU A 110 -5.70 -5.66 15.40
C LEU A 110 -4.29 -5.45 15.96
N VAL A 111 -3.27 -5.41 15.09
CA VAL A 111 -1.87 -5.18 15.50
C VAL A 111 -1.72 -3.81 16.18
N PHE A 112 -2.32 -2.76 15.63
CA PHE A 112 -2.30 -1.42 16.25
C PHE A 112 -2.97 -1.43 17.62
N PHE A 113 -4.13 -2.09 17.76
CA PHE A 113 -4.82 -2.17 19.04
C PHE A 113 -3.98 -2.89 20.11
N ILE A 114 -3.37 -4.03 19.74
CA ILE A 114 -2.47 -4.77 20.63
C ILE A 114 -1.25 -3.94 21.01
N ALA A 115 -0.62 -3.25 20.05
CA ALA A 115 0.55 -2.42 20.29
C ALA A 115 0.24 -1.27 21.26
N ILE A 116 -0.85 -0.53 21.02
CA ILE A 116 -1.31 0.56 21.90
C ILE A 116 -1.57 0.04 23.31
N PHE A 117 -2.28 -1.08 23.44
CA PHE A 117 -2.59 -1.65 24.75
C PHE A 117 -1.32 -2.14 25.48
N ALA A 118 -0.42 -2.83 24.79
CA ALA A 118 0.83 -3.33 25.36
C ALA A 118 1.72 -2.19 25.86
N VAL A 119 1.91 -1.13 25.05
CA VAL A 119 2.70 0.04 25.43
C VAL A 119 2.04 0.77 26.61
N SER A 120 0.72 0.99 26.56
CA SER A 120 -0.03 1.61 27.67
C SER A 120 0.16 0.85 28.98
N PHE A 121 0.08 -0.48 28.92
CA PHE A 121 0.23 -1.34 30.08
C PHE A 121 1.63 -1.26 30.69
N VAL A 122 2.67 -1.30 29.85
CA VAL A 122 4.07 -1.15 30.30
C VAL A 122 4.30 0.23 30.93
N LEU A 123 3.81 1.30 30.31
CA LEU A 123 3.94 2.67 30.84
C LEU A 123 3.21 2.83 32.18
N PHE A 124 2.02 2.25 32.32
CA PHE A 124 1.28 2.26 33.58
C PHE A 124 2.05 1.54 34.69
N LEU A 125 2.64 0.39 34.41
CA LEU A 125 3.45 -0.35 35.38
C LEU A 125 4.74 0.38 35.77
N TYR A 126 5.39 1.03 34.81
CA TYR A 126 6.64 1.76 35.02
C TYR A 126 6.43 3.03 35.86
N TYR A 127 5.55 3.93 35.40
CA TYR A 127 5.36 5.23 36.05
C TYR A 127 4.43 5.17 37.26
N LYS A 128 3.51 4.20 37.32
CA LYS A 128 2.43 4.10 38.33
C LYS A 128 1.59 5.38 38.50
N LYS A 129 1.72 6.34 37.58
CA LYS A 129 1.00 7.61 37.51
C LYS A 129 0.22 7.65 36.20
N ILE A 130 -1.11 7.60 36.28
CA ILE A 130 -2.00 7.58 35.12
C ILE A 130 -1.81 8.83 34.24
N LYS A 131 -1.55 10.00 34.86
CA LYS A 131 -1.33 11.26 34.13
C LYS A 131 -0.14 11.19 33.17
N LEU A 132 1.01 10.70 33.63
CA LEU A 132 2.22 10.59 32.81
C LEU A 132 2.05 9.56 31.69
N ALA A 133 1.55 8.38 32.02
CA ALA A 133 1.29 7.33 31.04
C ALA A 133 0.27 7.79 29.97
N GLY A 134 -0.80 8.48 30.38
CA GLY A 134 -1.81 9.01 29.48
C GLY A 134 -1.27 10.08 28.54
N MET A 135 -0.40 10.97 29.03
CA MET A 135 0.26 12.00 28.21
C MET A 135 1.16 11.40 27.13
N ILE A 136 2.00 10.41 27.49
CA ILE A 136 2.86 9.69 26.54
C ILE A 136 1.99 9.03 25.46
N MET A 137 0.95 8.27 25.87
CA MET A 137 0.07 7.59 24.92
C MET A 137 -0.68 8.54 24.00
N LEU A 138 -1.21 9.66 24.53
CA LEU A 138 -1.91 10.66 23.72
C LEU A 138 -0.99 11.25 22.66
N THR A 139 0.23 11.60 23.06
CA THR A 139 1.25 12.15 22.16
C THR A 139 1.63 11.14 21.09
N GLY A 140 1.86 9.87 21.47
CA GLY A 140 2.11 8.79 20.52
C GLY A 140 0.98 8.61 19.51
N ILE A 141 -0.29 8.65 19.92
CA ILE A 141 -1.42 8.56 18.99
C ILE A 141 -1.42 9.71 17.99
N ILE A 142 -1.16 10.95 18.44
CA ILE A 142 -1.06 12.12 17.56
C ILE A 142 0.05 11.92 16.52
N GLU A 143 1.19 11.35 16.90
CA GLU A 143 2.30 11.06 15.97
C GLU A 143 1.94 10.03 14.90
N ILE A 144 1.10 9.04 15.24
CA ILE A 144 0.57 8.08 14.25
C ILE A 144 -0.22 8.84 13.19
N PHE A 145 -1.16 9.69 13.61
CA PHE A 145 -1.97 10.50 12.70
C PHE A 145 -1.11 11.47 11.88
N LEU A 146 -0.11 12.10 12.50
CA LEU A 146 0.81 13.01 11.82
C LEU A 146 1.62 12.27 10.74
N THR A 147 2.13 11.09 11.06
CA THR A 147 2.92 10.27 10.13
C THR A 147 2.07 9.76 8.96
N VAL A 148 0.91 9.16 9.25
CA VAL A 148 0.00 8.66 8.22
C VAL A 148 -0.57 9.81 7.38
N GLY A 149 -0.91 10.93 8.02
CA GLY A 149 -1.36 12.14 7.36
C GLY A 149 -0.31 12.68 6.39
N PHE A 150 0.94 12.80 6.84
CA PHE A 150 2.05 13.23 5.98
C PHE A 150 2.28 12.27 4.80
N LEU A 151 2.29 10.96 5.04
CA LEU A 151 2.45 9.95 3.98
C LEU A 151 1.32 10.01 2.95
N THR A 152 0.10 10.27 3.40
CA THR A 152 -1.08 10.42 2.53
C THR A 152 -0.98 11.70 1.69
N LEU A 153 -0.51 12.82 2.28
CA LEU A 153 -0.33 14.09 1.57
C LEU A 153 0.67 13.98 0.42
N ILE A 154 1.72 13.17 0.57
CA ILE A 154 2.71 12.94 -0.49
C ILE A 154 2.28 11.82 -1.47
N GLY A 155 1.09 11.25 -1.30
CA GLY A 155 0.59 10.15 -2.15
C GLY A 155 1.35 8.83 -1.98
N TRP A 156 1.97 8.60 -0.82
CA TRP A 156 2.72 7.36 -0.57
C TRP A 156 1.77 6.20 -0.27
N ASN A 157 2.00 5.06 -0.93
CA ASN A 157 1.22 3.85 -0.68
C ASN A 157 1.68 3.17 0.62
N ILE A 158 0.73 2.91 1.52
CA ILE A 158 0.98 2.25 2.80
C ILE A 158 0.83 0.74 2.60
N ASP A 159 1.95 0.08 2.30
CA ASP A 159 2.04 -1.38 2.23
C ASP A 159 2.46 -1.99 3.58
N LEU A 160 2.63 -3.32 3.62
CA LEU A 160 2.98 -4.02 4.86
C LEU A 160 4.33 -3.56 5.44
N ALA A 161 5.33 -3.32 4.59
CA ALA A 161 6.63 -2.84 5.03
C ALA A 161 6.55 -1.42 5.59
N ALA A 162 5.76 -0.54 4.94
CA ALA A 162 5.48 0.80 5.42
C ALA A 162 4.85 0.80 6.82
N ILE A 163 3.90 -0.10 7.09
CA ILE A 163 3.26 -0.23 8.41
C ILE A 163 4.28 -0.67 9.48
N ALA A 164 5.14 -1.64 9.16
CA ALA A 164 6.20 -2.05 10.07
C ALA A 164 7.14 -0.87 10.41
N GLY A 165 7.44 -0.01 9.43
CA GLY A 165 8.28 1.18 9.65
C GLY A 165 7.58 2.24 10.50
N ILE A 166 6.28 2.43 10.33
CA ILE A 166 5.46 3.29 11.20
C ILE A 166 5.51 2.77 12.64
N LEU A 167 5.32 1.46 12.85
CA LEU A 167 5.39 0.85 14.18
C LEU A 167 6.78 1.00 14.83
N ALA A 168 7.85 0.82 14.05
CA ALA A 168 9.21 1.03 14.51
C ALA A 168 9.45 2.50 14.95
N ALA A 169 8.99 3.46 14.15
CA ALA A 169 9.07 4.88 14.50
C ALA A 169 8.30 5.20 15.78
N ILE A 170 7.06 4.70 15.94
CA ILE A 170 6.26 4.91 17.16
C ILE A 170 6.99 4.38 18.39
N GLY A 171 7.59 3.20 18.31
CA GLY A 171 8.36 2.63 19.43
C GLY A 171 9.52 3.52 19.86
N SER A 172 10.31 4.00 18.90
CA SER A 172 11.40 4.95 19.17
C SER A 172 10.88 6.28 19.70
N ASN A 173 9.72 6.75 19.24
CA ASN A 173 9.15 8.00 19.70
C ASN A 173 8.67 7.92 21.16
N VAL A 174 8.08 6.79 21.56
CA VAL A 174 7.67 6.56 22.95
C VAL A 174 8.91 6.49 23.85
N ASP A 175 10.01 5.89 23.39
CA ASP A 175 11.30 5.89 24.09
C ASP A 175 11.82 7.33 24.31
N ASP A 176 11.79 8.18 23.28
CA ASP A 176 12.16 9.60 23.42
C ASP A 176 11.31 10.34 24.47
N GLN A 177 10.00 10.06 24.51
CA GLN A 177 9.06 10.65 25.47
C GLN A 177 9.31 10.17 26.90
N ILE A 178 9.67 8.90 27.07
CA ILE A 178 10.12 8.33 28.35
C ILE A 178 11.40 9.04 28.80
N VAL A 179 12.41 9.17 27.92
CA VAL A 179 13.67 9.86 28.25
C VAL A 179 13.43 11.31 28.66
N MET A 180 12.55 12.04 27.98
CA MET A 180 12.17 13.40 28.39
C MET A 180 11.49 13.43 29.76
N THR A 181 10.55 12.50 30.01
CA THR A 181 9.82 12.42 31.28
C THR A 181 10.76 12.04 32.44
N ASP A 182 11.67 11.10 32.21
CA ASP A 182 12.62 10.62 33.21
C ASP A 182 13.67 11.69 33.54
N GLU A 183 14.21 12.36 32.52
CA GLU A 183 15.16 13.46 32.74
C GLU A 183 14.51 14.61 33.50
N GLU A 184 13.18 14.75 33.45
CA GLU A 184 12.41 15.77 34.18
C GLU A 184 11.85 15.33 35.55
N THR A 185 11.61 14.05 35.77
CA THR A 185 11.21 13.52 37.09
C THR A 185 12.41 13.18 37.99
N ALA A 186 13.56 12.75 37.45
CA ALA A 186 14.75 12.36 38.22
C ALA A 186 15.45 13.51 39.00
N GLY A 187 15.06 14.75 38.75
CA GLY A 187 15.57 15.97 39.40
C GLY A 187 15.09 16.13 40.83
N GLU A 188 14.09 15.36 41.25
CA GLU A 188 13.67 15.28 42.65
C GLU A 188 14.73 14.62 43.54
N VAL A 189 15.57 13.71 43.00
CA VAL A 189 16.45 12.86 43.81
C VAL A 189 17.94 13.25 43.74
N ASN A 190 18.48 13.71 42.59
CA ASN A 190 19.93 13.94 42.46
C ASN A 190 20.40 15.16 41.62
N LYS A 191 19.49 15.93 40.98
CA LYS A 191 19.86 17.04 40.06
C LYS A 191 19.27 18.40 40.45
N LYS A 192 19.13 18.70 41.75
CA LYS A 192 18.59 19.99 42.27
C LYS A 192 19.30 21.27 41.77
N PHE A 193 20.45 21.16 41.12
CA PHE A 193 21.25 22.29 40.64
C PHE A 193 21.10 22.60 39.14
N LEU A 194 20.38 21.78 38.36
CA LEU A 194 20.18 22.02 36.94
C LEU A 194 18.86 22.75 36.68
N SER A 195 18.93 23.86 35.95
CA SER A 195 17.74 24.53 35.43
C SER A 195 16.96 23.60 34.49
N TRP A 196 15.63 23.73 34.48
CA TRP A 196 14.72 23.11 33.50
C TRP A 196 15.29 23.09 32.06
N LYS A 197 15.79 24.25 31.60
CA LYS A 197 16.38 24.40 30.26
C LYS A 197 17.58 23.47 30.03
N ALA A 198 18.37 23.20 31.06
CA ALA A 198 19.52 22.31 30.98
C ALA A 198 19.08 20.83 30.89
N ARG A 199 18.02 20.46 31.60
CA ARG A 199 17.46 19.10 31.61
C ARG A 199 16.86 18.74 30.25
N ILE A 200 16.01 19.62 29.70
CA ILE A 200 15.51 19.51 28.32
C ILE A 200 16.68 19.40 27.33
N LYS A 201 17.68 20.27 27.44
CA LYS A 201 18.83 20.26 26.52
C LYS A 201 19.55 18.90 26.54
N ASN A 202 19.72 18.31 27.72
CA ASN A 202 20.34 16.98 27.86
C ASN A 202 19.47 15.90 27.22
N ALA A 203 18.15 15.91 27.46
CA ALA A 203 17.21 14.98 26.84
C ALA A 203 17.26 15.10 25.31
N PHE A 204 17.20 16.32 24.77
CA PHE A 204 17.31 16.57 23.32
C PHE A 204 18.64 16.09 22.74
N TYR A 205 19.74 16.19 23.48
CA TYR A 205 21.04 15.66 23.03
C TYR A 205 21.00 14.13 22.87
N ILE A 206 20.44 13.41 23.84
CA ILE A 206 20.27 11.95 23.79
C ILE A 206 19.36 11.57 22.62
N ILE A 207 18.20 12.22 22.52
CA ILE A 207 17.19 11.96 21.49
C ILE A 207 17.74 12.21 20.08
N THR A 208 18.51 13.29 19.89
CA THR A 208 19.13 13.57 18.59
C THR A 208 20.16 12.51 18.22
N GLY A 209 20.93 12.01 19.19
CA GLY A 209 21.87 10.90 18.97
C GLY A 209 21.16 9.60 18.55
N ASN A 210 20.06 9.26 19.23
CA ASN A 210 19.22 8.10 18.89
C ASN A 210 18.61 8.26 17.49
N TYR A 211 18.04 9.43 17.18
CA TYR A 211 17.49 9.75 15.86
C TYR A 211 18.51 9.52 14.74
N LEU A 212 19.71 10.09 14.86
CA LEU A 212 20.75 9.97 13.83
C LEU A 212 21.19 8.51 13.64
N THR A 213 21.32 7.76 14.72
CA THR A 213 21.70 6.34 14.68
C THR A 213 20.62 5.50 14.02
N SER A 214 19.36 5.70 14.40
CA SER A 214 18.21 5.02 13.83
C SER A 214 18.06 5.30 12.34
N VAL A 215 18.13 6.57 11.92
CA VAL A 215 18.12 6.95 10.50
C VAL A 215 19.28 6.32 9.75
N ALA A 216 20.51 6.39 10.29
CA ALA A 216 21.69 5.79 9.66
C ALA A 216 21.54 4.26 9.48
N SER A 217 20.90 3.58 10.44
CA SER A 217 20.68 2.13 10.38
C SER A 217 19.72 1.70 9.27
N VAL A 218 18.69 2.51 8.98
CA VAL A 218 17.67 2.17 8.00
C VAL A 218 17.96 2.72 6.61
N LEU A 219 18.87 3.69 6.50
CA LEU A 219 19.25 4.33 5.25
C LEU A 219 19.71 3.34 4.15
N PRO A 220 20.51 2.30 4.43
CA PRO A 220 20.90 1.31 3.43
C PRO A 220 19.71 0.55 2.82
N LEU A 221 18.60 0.39 3.55
CA LEU A 221 17.41 -0.33 3.06
C LEU A 221 16.71 0.43 1.92
N MET A 222 16.97 1.73 1.75
CA MET A 222 16.45 2.47 0.58
C MET A 222 17.04 1.98 -0.75
N PHE A 223 18.23 1.39 -0.70
CA PHE A 223 18.95 0.87 -1.88
C PHE A 223 18.92 -0.66 -1.95
N ALA A 224 18.44 -1.33 -0.90
CA ALA A 224 18.43 -2.78 -0.81
C ALA A 224 17.14 -3.38 -1.38
N GLY A 225 17.28 -4.31 -2.33
CA GLY A 225 16.29 -5.33 -2.72
C GLY A 225 14.94 -4.83 -3.27
N ALA A 226 14.76 -4.91 -4.60
CA ALA A 226 13.47 -4.94 -5.34
C ALA A 226 12.28 -4.10 -4.78
N GLY A 227 12.54 -2.97 -4.12
CA GLY A 227 11.52 -2.10 -3.52
C GLY A 227 10.84 -2.63 -2.25
N LEU A 228 11.02 -3.90 -1.86
CA LEU A 228 10.27 -4.54 -0.77
C LEU A 228 10.51 -3.89 0.60
N LEU A 229 11.74 -3.44 0.87
CA LEU A 229 12.12 -2.83 2.14
C LEU A 229 12.10 -1.30 2.10
N LYS A 230 11.87 -0.72 0.91
CA LYS A 230 11.89 0.72 0.71
C LYS A 230 10.75 1.40 1.46
N GLY A 231 9.57 0.77 1.50
CA GLY A 231 8.43 1.24 2.29
C GLY A 231 8.78 1.39 3.77
N PHE A 232 9.40 0.36 4.37
CA PHE A 232 9.84 0.37 5.76
C PHE A 232 10.84 1.50 6.05
N ALA A 233 11.87 1.64 5.21
CA ALA A 233 12.91 2.65 5.41
C ALA A 233 12.33 4.08 5.37
N ILE A 234 11.50 4.37 4.36
CA ILE A 234 10.93 5.70 4.15
C ILE A 234 9.98 6.06 5.30
N THR A 235 9.06 5.17 5.67
CA THR A 235 8.11 5.47 6.73
C THR A 235 8.77 5.58 8.10
N THR A 236 9.81 4.80 8.37
CA THR A 236 10.61 4.92 9.60
C THR A 236 11.27 6.30 9.67
N ILE A 237 11.99 6.71 8.62
CA ILE A 237 12.68 8.02 8.59
C ILE A 237 11.68 9.16 8.73
N VAL A 238 10.55 9.10 8.03
CA VAL A 238 9.49 10.12 8.10
C VAL A 238 8.92 10.20 9.52
N GLY A 239 8.55 9.07 10.13
CA GLY A 239 7.98 9.04 11.47
C GLY A 239 8.94 9.57 12.54
N LEU A 240 10.22 9.18 12.47
CA LEU A 240 11.27 9.68 13.35
C LEU A 240 11.49 11.20 13.17
N THR A 241 11.49 11.68 11.93
CA THR A 241 11.74 13.09 11.59
C THR A 241 10.59 13.99 12.04
N LEU A 242 9.35 13.60 11.75
CA LEU A 242 8.17 14.33 12.24
C LEU A 242 8.15 14.38 13.76
N GLY A 243 8.55 13.27 14.38
CA GLY A 243 8.73 13.16 15.80
C GLY A 243 9.66 14.22 16.39
N ILE A 244 10.94 14.17 16.01
CA ILE A 244 11.96 15.06 16.56
C ILE A 244 11.71 16.54 16.24
N VAL A 245 11.16 16.85 15.07
CA VAL A 245 10.96 18.25 14.62
C VAL A 245 9.71 18.86 15.24
N ILE A 246 8.60 18.13 15.28
CA ILE A 246 7.28 18.69 15.64
C ILE A 246 6.91 18.26 17.05
N THR A 247 6.88 16.96 17.30
CA THR A 247 6.25 16.45 18.52
C THR A 247 7.12 16.63 19.75
N ARG A 248 8.44 16.47 19.64
CA ARG A 248 9.36 16.55 20.79
C ARG A 248 9.38 17.95 21.43
N PRO A 249 9.51 19.06 20.65
CA PRO A 249 9.40 20.41 21.20
C PRO A 249 8.03 20.71 21.82
N ALA A 250 6.94 20.15 21.28
CA ALA A 250 5.61 20.29 21.84
C ALA A 250 5.47 19.51 23.16
N TYR A 251 5.93 18.26 23.17
CA TYR A 251 5.89 17.37 24.33
C TYR A 251 6.67 17.95 25.51
N ALA A 252 7.86 18.50 25.27
CA ALA A 252 8.66 19.15 26.30
C ALA A 252 7.89 20.25 27.05
N GLN A 253 7.06 21.04 26.34
CA GLN A 253 6.22 22.07 26.97
C GLN A 253 5.05 21.47 27.76
N VAL A 254 4.44 20.39 27.25
CA VAL A 254 3.32 19.72 27.94
C VAL A 254 3.79 19.08 29.24
N VAL A 255 4.95 18.40 29.22
CA VAL A 255 5.57 17.80 30.41
C VAL A 255 5.84 18.87 31.48
N GLU A 256 6.29 20.06 31.08
CA GLU A 256 6.54 21.19 32.00
C GLU A 256 5.28 21.60 32.76
N ILE A 257 4.16 21.71 32.05
CA ILE A 257 2.89 22.17 32.62
C ILE A 257 2.38 21.12 33.62
N ILE A 258 2.37 19.85 33.22
CA ILE A 258 1.83 18.76 34.05
C ILE A 258 2.66 18.56 35.32
N LEU A 259 4.00 18.63 35.23
CA LEU A 259 4.87 18.45 36.39
C LEU A 259 4.91 19.67 37.33
N LYS A 260 4.45 20.85 36.89
CA LYS A 260 4.28 22.02 37.75
C LYS A 260 2.93 22.05 38.49
N GLU A 261 1.94 21.33 37.98
CA GLU A 261 0.59 21.24 38.56
C GLU A 261 0.44 20.15 39.63
N ASP A 262 1.37 19.19 39.69
CA ASP A 262 1.46 18.15 40.74
C ASP A 262 2.33 18.60 41.92
#